data_AF-A0A959N1D6-F1
#
_entry.id   AF-A0A959N1D6-F1
#
_cell.length_a   1.000
_cell.length_b   1.000
_cell.length_c   1.000
_cell.angle_alpha   90.00
_cell.angle_beta   90.00
_cell.angle_gamma   90.00
#
_symmetry.space_group_name_H-M   'P 1'
#
loop_
_entity.id
_entity.type
_entity.pdbx_description
1 polymer ?
#
loop_
_entity_poly.entity_id
_entity_poly.type
_entity_poly.pdbx_seq_one_letter_code
_entity_poly.pdbx_strand_id
1 'polypeptide(L)'
;MNLTKQQESEVMNMYDIWWHSYINGDVKTYDSYLDDEYRFVGSTEAEDFLDRKNTTKFFEKTGDQLSGKCELRNRIIHKEFINDLIFITDLADTYFLYDFEWSFYSKFRFTSVLIKRDSGWKFIYQHFSVPDSKAGEGETIGFEKVAIENIELREAIKRRTTELEQKNNELEVAMTDLKKTQAQLIQSEKMASLGELTAGIAHEIQNPLNFVNNFSEVNTELIDELEEEIGKGNLDEVRSLAKDIKENEKKINHHGKRADEIVKGMLQHSRTSSGVKEPTDINELADEYLRLAYHGLRAKDKTFNSKM
;
A
#
# COMPACT_ATOMS: atom_id res chain seq x y z
N MET A 1 37.29 -56.92 22.58
CA MET A 1 36.54 -58.19 22.69
C MET A 1 35.32 -58.03 21.80
N ASN A 2 35.14 -58.82 20.74
CA ASN A 2 34.00 -58.62 19.84
C ASN A 2 32.70 -59.08 20.53
N LEU A 3 31.59 -58.39 20.28
CA LEU A 3 30.27 -58.80 20.76
C LEU A 3 29.94 -60.21 20.26
N THR A 4 29.21 -60.98 21.05
CA THR A 4 28.57 -62.19 20.54
C THR A 4 27.49 -61.80 19.52
N LYS A 5 27.23 -62.67 18.53
CA LYS A 5 26.14 -62.46 17.56
C LYS A 5 24.78 -62.21 18.23
N GLN A 6 24.57 -62.80 19.41
CA GLN A 6 23.36 -62.61 20.19
C GLN A 6 23.26 -61.18 20.77
N GLN A 7 24.33 -60.66 21.36
CA GLN A 7 24.36 -59.29 21.88
C GLN A 7 24.24 -58.26 20.76
N GLU A 8 24.88 -58.51 19.62
CA GLU A 8 24.75 -57.66 18.43
C GLU A 8 23.31 -57.60 17.93
N SER A 9 22.63 -58.75 17.86
CA SER A 9 21.22 -58.82 17.49
C SER A 9 20.30 -58.12 18.50
N GLU A 10 20.58 -58.25 19.81
CA GLU A 10 19.83 -57.56 20.88
C GLU A 10 19.93 -56.04 20.72
N VAL A 11 21.15 -55.53 20.51
CA VAL A 11 21.44 -54.10 20.38
C VAL A 11 20.81 -53.52 19.12
N MET A 12 20.90 -54.23 17.98
CA MET A 12 20.32 -53.74 16.73
C MET A 12 18.79 -53.73 16.79
N ASN A 13 18.17 -54.75 17.39
CA ASN A 13 16.72 -54.76 17.58
C ASN A 13 16.27 -53.57 18.46
N MET A 14 17.01 -53.29 19.55
CA MET A 14 16.76 -52.12 20.40
C MET A 14 16.93 -50.80 19.63
N TYR A 15 17.98 -50.69 18.82
CA TYR A 15 18.29 -49.51 18.01
C TYR A 15 17.20 -49.23 16.96
N ASP A 16 16.71 -50.27 16.28
CA ASP A 16 15.65 -50.15 15.29
C ASP A 16 14.29 -49.79 15.92
N ILE A 17 13.96 -50.37 17.08
CA ILE A 17 12.77 -49.98 17.86
C ILE A 17 12.87 -48.50 18.26
N TRP A 18 14.03 -48.07 18.76
CA TRP A 18 14.24 -46.67 19.12
C TRP A 18 14.03 -45.74 17.93
N TRP A 19 14.66 -46.03 16.79
CA TRP A 19 14.49 -45.24 15.57
C TRP A 19 13.04 -45.16 15.09
N HIS A 20 12.36 -46.30 15.08
CA HIS A 20 10.94 -46.34 14.71
C HIS A 20 10.10 -45.51 15.69
N SER A 21 10.35 -45.62 17.00
CA SER A 21 9.62 -44.81 17.98
C SER A 21 9.93 -43.32 17.89
N TYR A 22 11.17 -42.93 17.62
CA TYR A 22 11.57 -41.53 17.47
C TYR A 22 10.93 -40.89 16.23
N ILE A 23 11.04 -41.54 15.06
CA ILE A 23 10.48 -41.02 13.81
C ILE A 23 8.95 -40.94 13.89
N ASN A 24 8.28 -41.85 14.60
CA ASN A 24 6.83 -41.83 14.75
C ASN A 24 6.32 -41.03 15.96
N GLY A 25 7.19 -40.38 16.74
CA GLY A 25 6.78 -39.56 17.88
C GLY A 25 6.31 -40.34 19.12
N ASP A 26 6.66 -41.61 19.27
CA ASP A 26 6.37 -42.41 20.46
C ASP A 26 7.37 -42.10 21.58
N VAL A 27 7.09 -41.00 22.29
CA VAL A 27 7.90 -40.46 23.40
C VAL A 27 8.21 -41.49 24.46
N LYS A 28 7.19 -42.26 24.86
CA LYS A 28 7.32 -43.22 25.95
C LYS A 28 8.32 -44.32 25.59
N THR A 29 8.27 -44.81 24.35
CA THR A 29 9.14 -45.90 23.91
C THR A 29 10.58 -45.43 23.72
N TYR A 30 10.83 -44.32 23.00
CA TYR A 30 12.22 -43.89 22.78
C TYR A 30 12.89 -43.41 24.09
N ASP A 31 12.17 -42.71 24.96
CA ASP A 31 12.71 -42.21 26.23
C ASP A 31 13.09 -43.37 27.17
N SER A 32 12.37 -44.49 27.09
CA SER A 32 12.66 -45.67 27.90
C SER A 32 14.05 -46.27 27.64
N TYR A 33 14.64 -46.03 26.47
CA TYR A 33 15.98 -46.50 26.11
C TYR A 33 17.09 -45.51 26.48
N LEU A 34 16.77 -44.33 26.99
CA LEU A 34 17.75 -43.35 27.43
C LEU A 34 18.22 -43.66 28.86
N ASP A 35 19.52 -43.59 29.09
CA ASP A 35 20.13 -43.69 30.41
C ASP A 35 19.83 -42.44 31.25
N ASP A 36 19.85 -42.54 32.57
CA ASP A 36 19.65 -41.37 33.44
C ASP A 36 20.77 -40.33 33.28
N GLU A 37 21.98 -40.77 32.91
CA GLU A 37 23.12 -39.90 32.63
C GLU A 37 23.23 -39.51 31.14
N TYR A 38 22.19 -39.77 30.34
CA TYR A 38 22.20 -39.53 28.90
C TYR A 38 22.54 -38.07 28.53
N ARG A 39 23.29 -37.92 27.43
CA ARG A 39 23.64 -36.64 26.81
C ARG A 39 23.38 -36.66 25.30
N PHE A 40 22.91 -35.52 24.79
CA PHE A 40 22.67 -35.32 23.36
C PHE A 40 23.35 -34.05 22.85
N VAL A 41 23.93 -34.12 21.66
CA VAL A 41 24.41 -32.96 20.90
C VAL A 41 23.79 -32.98 19.51
N GLY A 42 23.12 -31.91 19.11
CA GLY A 42 22.53 -31.78 17.78
C GLY A 42 23.31 -30.86 16.84
N SER A 43 22.63 -30.42 15.78
CA SER A 43 23.21 -29.59 14.71
C SER A 43 22.89 -28.10 14.85
N THR A 44 22.01 -27.74 15.78
CA THR A 44 21.53 -26.37 15.99
C THR A 44 21.96 -25.84 17.35
N GLU A 45 22.01 -24.51 17.51
CA GLU A 45 22.37 -23.85 18.79
C GLU A 45 21.48 -24.26 19.97
N ALA A 46 20.25 -24.70 19.70
CA ALA A 46 19.32 -25.16 20.73
C ALA A 46 19.59 -26.60 21.22
N GLU A 47 20.49 -27.32 20.56
CA GLU A 47 20.81 -28.72 20.82
C GLU A 47 22.21 -28.90 21.45
N ASP A 48 22.76 -27.85 22.05
CA ASP A 48 24.05 -27.88 22.74
C ASP A 48 23.95 -28.63 24.07
N PHE A 49 24.35 -29.90 24.07
CA PHE A 49 24.60 -30.70 25.27
C PHE A 49 23.37 -30.89 26.18
N LEU A 50 22.28 -31.38 25.61
CA LEU A 50 21.03 -31.65 26.33
C LEU A 50 21.17 -32.88 27.24
N ASP A 51 20.62 -32.80 28.45
CA ASP A 51 20.37 -33.96 29.31
C ASP A 51 19.11 -34.72 28.86
N ARG A 52 18.89 -35.93 29.38
CA ARG A 52 17.70 -36.76 29.07
C ARG A 52 16.39 -35.96 29.09
N LYS A 53 16.13 -35.20 30.16
CA LYS A 53 14.87 -34.47 30.33
C LYS A 53 14.68 -33.41 29.25
N ASN A 54 15.73 -32.66 28.94
CA ASN A 54 15.70 -31.62 27.93
C ASN A 54 15.67 -32.19 26.51
N THR A 55 16.37 -33.30 26.26
CA THR A 55 16.29 -34.02 24.99
C THR A 55 14.89 -34.54 24.73
N THR A 56 14.27 -35.22 25.69
CA THR A 56 12.91 -35.76 25.52
C THR A 56 11.90 -34.65 25.23
N LYS A 57 11.98 -33.51 25.93
CA LYS A 57 11.16 -32.34 25.62
C LYS A 57 11.42 -31.75 24.22
N PHE A 58 12.69 -31.70 23.82
CA PHE A 58 13.07 -31.20 22.51
C PHE A 58 12.51 -32.10 21.40
N PHE A 59 12.74 -33.42 21.49
CA PHE A 59 12.21 -34.42 20.55
C PHE A 59 10.70 -34.46 20.52
N GLU A 60 10.01 -34.32 21.65
CA GLU A 60 8.55 -34.20 21.68
C GLU A 60 8.06 -32.95 20.92
N LYS A 61 8.75 -31.81 21.07
CA LYS A 61 8.41 -30.56 20.40
C LYS A 61 8.71 -30.59 18.89
N THR A 62 9.77 -31.29 18.48
CA THR A 62 10.23 -31.32 17.08
C THR A 62 9.79 -32.56 16.32
N GLY A 63 9.20 -33.56 16.98
CA GLY A 63 8.81 -34.85 16.39
C GLY A 63 7.90 -34.73 15.16
N ASP A 64 6.98 -33.76 15.14
CA ASP A 64 6.07 -33.50 14.01
C ASP A 64 6.78 -33.05 12.71
N GLN A 65 8.04 -32.62 12.82
CA GLN A 65 8.87 -32.30 11.67
C GLN A 65 9.34 -33.56 10.93
N LEU A 66 9.50 -34.67 11.66
CA LEU A 66 9.98 -35.96 11.12
C LEU A 66 8.83 -36.94 10.88
N SER A 67 7.82 -36.94 11.76
CA SER A 67 6.74 -37.92 11.75
C SER A 67 5.92 -37.90 10.47
N GLY A 68 5.95 -39.03 9.76
CA GLY A 68 5.31 -39.22 8.45
C GLY A 68 5.88 -38.36 7.32
N LYS A 69 6.98 -37.62 7.55
CA LYS A 69 7.55 -36.64 6.62
C LYS A 69 9.03 -36.85 6.32
N CYS A 70 9.70 -37.76 7.04
CA CYS A 70 11.12 -38.03 6.89
C CYS A 70 11.36 -39.51 6.51
N GLU A 71 12.26 -39.74 5.56
CA GLU A 71 12.70 -41.07 5.16
C GLU A 71 14.24 -41.11 5.11
N LEU A 72 14.82 -42.14 5.71
CA LEU A 72 16.27 -42.39 5.66
C LEU A 72 16.55 -43.45 4.59
N ARG A 73 17.32 -43.07 3.56
CA ARG A 73 17.73 -43.94 2.45
C ARG A 73 19.24 -44.18 2.47
N ASN A 74 19.70 -45.21 1.77
CA ASN A 74 21.13 -45.55 1.63
C ASN A 74 21.88 -45.64 2.98
N ARG A 75 21.22 -46.20 3.99
CA ARG A 75 21.71 -46.25 5.37
C ARG A 75 22.92 -47.19 5.50
N ILE A 76 23.99 -46.71 6.12
CA ILE A 76 25.21 -47.45 6.43
C ILE A 76 25.44 -47.37 7.94
N ILE A 77 25.49 -48.53 8.60
CA ILE A 77 25.65 -48.62 10.06
C ILE A 77 26.99 -49.28 10.37
N HIS A 78 27.86 -48.53 11.04
CA HIS A 78 29.12 -49.01 11.60
C HIS A 78 28.98 -49.23 13.11
N LYS A 79 29.59 -50.30 13.61
CA LYS A 79 29.50 -50.70 15.01
C LYS A 79 30.89 -50.96 15.54
N GLU A 80 31.22 -50.32 16.65
CA GLU A 80 32.51 -50.47 17.31
C GLU A 80 32.29 -50.78 18.79
N PHE A 81 33.17 -51.60 19.34
CA PHE A 81 33.11 -51.98 20.75
C PHE A 81 34.38 -51.55 21.44
N ILE A 82 34.24 -50.65 22.41
CA ILE A 82 35.35 -50.04 23.14
C ILE A 82 35.05 -50.21 24.63
N ASN A 83 35.86 -51.03 25.30
CA ASN A 83 35.66 -51.41 26.71
C ASN A 83 34.26 -51.99 26.93
N ASP A 84 33.41 -51.32 27.70
CA ASP A 84 32.03 -51.77 28.00
C ASP A 84 30.97 -50.99 27.19
N LEU A 85 31.41 -50.20 26.21
CA LEU A 85 30.55 -49.34 25.40
C LEU A 85 30.43 -49.84 23.97
N ILE A 86 29.23 -49.67 23.41
CA ILE A 86 28.97 -49.89 21.99
C ILE A 86 28.79 -48.55 21.33
N PHE A 87 29.57 -48.30 20.28
CA PHE A 87 29.42 -47.15 19.40
C PHE A 87 28.71 -47.61 18.14
N ILE A 88 27.63 -46.91 17.79
CA ILE A 88 26.90 -47.09 16.55
C ILE A 88 27.02 -45.78 15.78
N THR A 89 27.63 -45.82 14.61
CA THR A 89 27.68 -44.69 13.67
C THR A 89 26.77 -44.99 12.50
N ASP A 90 25.77 -44.16 12.32
CA ASP A 90 24.69 -44.31 11.36
C ASP A 90 24.74 -43.18 10.35
N LEU A 91 24.94 -43.53 9.09
CA LEU A 91 25.08 -42.61 7.97
C LEU A 91 23.93 -42.87 7.01
N ALA A 92 23.16 -41.85 6.65
CA ALA A 92 22.03 -42.01 5.75
C ALA A 92 21.84 -40.77 4.87
N ASP A 93 21.15 -40.94 3.75
CA ASP A 93 20.60 -39.84 2.98
C ASP A 93 19.20 -39.53 3.52
N THR A 94 18.95 -38.28 3.93
CA THR A 94 17.66 -37.87 4.48
C THR A 94 16.80 -37.25 3.39
N TYR A 95 15.58 -37.75 3.27
CA TYR A 95 14.56 -37.23 2.36
C TYR A 95 13.38 -36.69 3.15
N PHE A 96 12.82 -35.57 2.71
CA PHE A 96 11.60 -35.00 3.26
C PHE A 96 10.48 -35.00 2.24
N LEU A 97 9.27 -35.32 2.71
CA LEU A 97 8.05 -35.26 1.91
C LEU A 97 7.57 -33.81 1.83
N TYR A 98 7.54 -33.26 0.62
CA TYR A 98 6.96 -31.94 0.34
C TYR A 98 6.08 -32.05 -0.90
N ASP A 99 4.82 -31.61 -0.79
CA ASP A 99 3.83 -31.66 -1.87
C ASP A 99 3.73 -33.04 -2.58
N PHE A 100 3.68 -34.11 -1.78
CA PHE A 100 3.61 -35.51 -2.23
C PHE A 100 4.87 -36.06 -2.91
N GLU A 101 5.96 -35.29 -2.98
CA GLU A 101 7.24 -35.74 -3.53
C GLU A 101 8.33 -35.83 -2.46
N TRP A 102 9.13 -36.90 -2.52
CA TRP A 102 10.28 -37.09 -1.63
C TRP A 102 11.50 -36.36 -2.19
N SER A 103 11.92 -35.31 -1.49
CA SER A 103 13.07 -34.50 -1.87
C SER A 103 14.28 -34.82 -1.01
N PHE A 104 15.45 -35.02 -1.64
CA PHE A 104 16.71 -35.14 -0.90
C PHE A 104 16.99 -33.84 -0.16
N TYR A 105 17.29 -33.94 1.13
CA TYR A 105 17.58 -32.79 1.97
C TYR A 105 19.07 -32.67 2.28
N SER A 106 19.65 -33.68 2.93
CA SER A 106 21.06 -33.69 3.28
C SER A 106 21.52 -35.10 3.66
N LYS A 107 22.85 -35.29 3.71
CA LYS A 107 23.43 -36.45 4.38
C LYS A 107 23.31 -36.28 5.88
N PHE A 108 23.02 -37.37 6.55
CA PHE A 108 22.79 -37.46 7.97
C PHE A 108 23.90 -38.29 8.61
N ARG A 109 24.41 -37.82 9.75
CA ARG A 109 25.38 -38.55 10.56
C ARG A 109 24.88 -38.60 12.00
N PHE A 110 24.80 -39.80 12.55
CA PHE A 110 24.32 -40.00 13.90
C PHE A 110 25.15 -41.02 14.64
N THR A 111 25.76 -40.59 15.72
CA THR A 111 26.58 -41.44 16.56
C THR A 111 25.82 -41.70 17.85
N SER A 112 25.61 -42.97 18.17
CA SER A 112 24.99 -43.43 19.41
C SER A 112 25.99 -44.24 20.21
N VAL A 113 26.06 -43.99 21.51
CA VAL A 113 26.87 -44.75 22.46
C VAL A 113 25.92 -45.43 23.43
N LEU A 114 26.10 -46.73 23.58
CA LEU A 114 25.28 -47.57 24.44
C LEU A 114 26.11 -48.17 25.57
N ILE A 115 25.47 -48.30 26.73
CA ILE A 115 25.99 -48.96 27.91
C ILE A 115 25.03 -50.05 28.36
N LYS A 116 25.54 -51.16 28.92
CA LYS A 116 24.71 -52.19 29.53
C LYS A 116 24.38 -51.79 30.97
N ARG A 117 23.09 -51.75 31.31
CA ARG A 117 22.58 -51.63 32.68
C ARG A 117 21.78 -52.89 33.05
N ASP A 118 21.40 -53.02 34.32
CA ASP A 118 20.55 -54.11 34.80
C ASP A 118 19.21 -54.18 34.05
N SER A 119 18.69 -53.01 33.65
CA SER A 119 17.47 -52.86 32.84
C SER A 119 17.64 -53.13 31.33
N GLY A 120 18.83 -53.55 30.89
CA GLY A 120 19.17 -53.75 29.48
C GLY A 120 20.11 -52.69 28.91
N TRP A 121 20.27 -52.68 27.59
CA TRP A 121 21.07 -51.67 26.90
C TRP A 121 20.37 -50.31 26.93
N LYS A 122 21.15 -49.25 27.17
CA LYS A 122 20.68 -47.86 27.21
C LYS A 122 21.60 -46.96 26.41
N PHE A 123 21.04 -45.94 25.77
CA PHE A 123 21.83 -44.85 25.20
C PHE A 123 22.36 -43.97 26.32
N ILE A 124 23.68 -43.78 26.35
CA ILE A 124 24.34 -42.85 27.29
C ILE A 124 24.79 -41.56 26.59
N TYR A 125 25.01 -41.61 25.27
CA TYR A 125 25.35 -40.43 24.48
C TYR A 125 24.84 -40.56 23.05
N GLN A 126 24.33 -39.48 22.48
CA GLN A 126 24.00 -39.39 21.05
C GLN A 126 24.45 -38.05 20.46
N HIS A 127 24.93 -38.07 19.22
CA HIS A 127 25.30 -36.88 18.47
C HIS A 127 24.66 -36.92 17.09
N PHE A 128 24.01 -35.82 16.69
CA PHE A 128 23.40 -35.61 15.38
C PHE A 128 24.08 -34.47 14.63
N SER A 129 24.59 -34.74 13.43
CA SER A 129 25.14 -33.72 12.53
C SER A 129 24.66 -33.85 11.09
N VAL A 130 24.54 -32.71 10.42
CA VAL A 130 24.46 -32.59 8.95
C VAL A 130 25.71 -31.87 8.44
N PRO A 131 26.26 -32.23 7.26
CA PRO A 131 27.34 -31.47 6.65
C PRO A 131 26.88 -30.05 6.31
N ASP A 132 27.83 -29.11 6.28
CA ASP A 132 27.61 -27.78 5.73
C ASP A 132 27.17 -27.92 4.25
N SER A 133 25.97 -27.42 3.94
CA SER A 133 25.39 -27.48 2.60
C SER A 133 26.17 -26.65 1.57
N LYS A 134 27.02 -25.72 2.04
CA LYS A 134 27.90 -24.91 1.20
C LYS A 134 29.26 -25.58 0.98
N ALA A 135 29.67 -26.55 1.79
CA ALA A 135 30.94 -27.24 1.61
C ALA A 135 30.92 -28.17 0.38
N GLY A 136 31.98 -28.15 -0.42
CA GLY A 136 32.24 -29.08 -1.51
C GLY A 136 32.95 -30.37 -1.07
N GLU A 137 33.25 -31.23 -2.03
CA GLU A 137 34.05 -32.44 -1.79
C GLU A 137 35.47 -32.06 -1.32
N GLY A 138 35.90 -32.63 -0.19
CA GLY A 138 37.20 -32.32 0.43
C GLY A 138 37.21 -31.06 1.31
N GLU A 139 36.10 -30.32 1.41
CA GLU A 139 35.97 -29.15 2.28
C GLU A 139 35.26 -29.51 3.58
N THR A 140 35.70 -28.91 4.69
CA THR A 140 34.99 -29.01 5.98
C THR A 140 33.93 -27.93 6.14
N ILE A 141 34.15 -26.75 5.56
CA ILE A 141 33.28 -25.56 5.65
C ILE A 141 33.28 -24.85 4.30
N GLY A 142 32.11 -24.44 3.80
CA GLY A 142 31.92 -23.75 2.52
C GLY A 142 32.20 -22.25 2.55
N PHE A 143 33.25 -21.81 3.25
CA PHE A 143 33.51 -20.39 3.51
C PHE A 143 33.64 -19.56 2.23
N GLU A 144 34.37 -20.07 1.24
CA GLU A 144 34.61 -19.34 -0.03
C GLU A 144 33.31 -19.09 -0.79
N LYS A 145 32.42 -20.09 -0.86
CA LYS A 145 31.10 -19.92 -1.50
C LYS A 145 30.25 -18.88 -0.79
N VAL A 146 30.23 -18.90 0.54
CA VAL A 146 29.50 -17.90 1.35
C VAL A 146 30.09 -16.49 1.15
N ALA A 147 31.40 -16.37 1.05
CA ALA A 147 32.06 -15.08 0.81
C ALA A 147 31.70 -14.50 -0.57
N ILE A 148 31.74 -15.33 -1.62
CA ILE A 148 31.37 -14.93 -2.99
C ILE A 148 29.89 -14.49 -3.04
N GLU A 149 28.98 -15.30 -2.50
CA GLU A 149 27.54 -15.00 -2.48
C GLU A 149 27.26 -13.66 -1.76
N ASN A 150 27.97 -13.38 -0.66
CA ASN A 150 27.86 -12.10 0.05
C ASN A 150 28.35 -10.90 -0.77
N ILE A 151 29.40 -11.05 -1.57
CA ILE A 151 29.91 -9.99 -2.44
C ILE A 151 28.89 -9.70 -3.55
N GLU A 152 28.38 -10.74 -4.21
CA GLU A 152 27.37 -10.62 -5.27
C GLU A 152 26.08 -9.95 -4.75
N LEU A 153 25.62 -10.34 -3.56
CA LEU A 153 24.45 -9.73 -2.92
C LEU A 153 24.67 -8.24 -2.63
N ARG A 154 25.85 -7.86 -2.12
CA ARG A 154 26.18 -6.46 -1.86
C ARG A 154 26.21 -5.62 -3.13
N GLU A 155 26.77 -6.16 -4.20
CA GLU A 155 26.79 -5.47 -5.51
C GLU A 155 25.37 -5.34 -6.09
N ALA A 156 24.55 -6.39 -5.99
CA ALA A 156 23.17 -6.37 -6.46
C ALA A 156 22.33 -5.34 -5.69
N ILE A 157 22.47 -5.27 -4.35
CA ILE A 157 21.82 -4.27 -3.51
C ILE A 157 22.26 -2.88 -3.93
N LYS A 158 23.56 -2.63 -4.05
CA LYS A 158 24.09 -1.32 -4.44
C LYS A 158 23.52 -0.86 -5.78
N ARG A 159 23.51 -1.74 -6.79
CA ARG A 159 22.94 -1.45 -8.11
C ARG A 159 21.45 -1.10 -8.02
N ARG A 160 20.68 -1.87 -7.25
CA ARG A 160 19.23 -1.62 -7.06
C ARG A 160 18.96 -0.31 -6.33
N THR A 161 19.75 0.03 -5.32
CA THR A 161 19.61 1.30 -4.60
C THR A 161 19.84 2.47 -5.55
N THR A 162 20.90 2.45 -6.35
CA THR A 162 21.18 3.52 -7.32
C THR A 162 20.08 3.64 -8.38
N GLU A 163 19.56 2.52 -8.89
CA GLU A 163 18.45 2.52 -9.85
C GLU A 163 17.17 3.14 -9.25
N LEU A 164 16.86 2.80 -7.99
CA LEU A 164 15.71 3.35 -7.27
C LEU A 164 15.85 4.85 -7.00
N GLU A 165 17.04 5.31 -6.60
CA GLU A 165 17.32 6.73 -6.40
C GLU A 165 17.12 7.52 -7.70
N GLN A 166 17.61 7.00 -8.82
CA GLN A 166 17.40 7.63 -10.12
C GLN A 166 15.91 7.69 -10.48
N LYS A 167 15.17 6.59 -10.30
CA LYS A 167 13.73 6.53 -10.59
C LYS A 167 12.92 7.46 -9.70
N ASN A 168 13.28 7.60 -8.43
CA ASN A 168 12.62 8.53 -7.52
C ASN A 168 12.84 9.99 -7.95
N ASN A 169 14.06 10.35 -8.35
CA ASN A 169 14.34 11.69 -8.86
C ASN A 169 13.57 11.98 -10.16
N GLU A 170 13.53 11.03 -11.10
CA GLU A 170 12.73 11.14 -12.33
C GLU A 170 11.24 11.34 -12.01
N LEU A 171 10.71 10.61 -11.04
CA LEU A 171 9.32 10.71 -10.61
C LEU A 171 9.00 12.05 -9.95
N GLU A 172 9.90 12.57 -9.11
CA GLU A 172 9.73 13.86 -8.44
C GLU A 172 9.68 15.03 -9.46
N VAL A 173 10.55 14.98 -10.47
CA VAL A 173 10.53 15.94 -11.59
C VAL A 173 9.20 15.83 -12.36
N ALA A 174 8.81 14.62 -12.77
CA ALA A 174 7.57 14.41 -13.49
C ALA A 174 6.32 14.87 -12.71
N MET A 175 6.30 14.65 -11.39
CA MET A 175 5.21 15.09 -10.52
C MET A 175 5.14 16.62 -10.41
N THR A 176 6.30 17.28 -10.35
CA THR A 176 6.40 18.74 -10.31
C THR A 176 5.89 19.34 -11.62
N ASP A 177 6.31 18.80 -12.75
CA ASP A 177 5.84 19.23 -14.07
C ASP A 177 4.35 19.00 -14.25
N LEU A 178 3.82 17.84 -13.82
CA LEU A 178 2.39 17.55 -13.88
C LEU A 178 1.56 18.58 -13.11
N LYS A 179 1.98 18.93 -11.88
CA LYS A 179 1.29 19.94 -11.06
C LYS A 179 1.32 21.32 -11.74
N LYS A 180 2.44 21.69 -12.35
CA LYS A 180 2.59 22.94 -13.08
C LYS A 180 1.66 22.99 -14.30
N THR A 181 1.60 21.91 -15.09
CA THR A 181 0.71 21.80 -16.25
C THR A 181 -0.75 21.83 -15.83
N GLN A 182 -1.14 21.15 -14.76
CA GLN A 182 -2.51 21.21 -14.23
C GLN A 182 -2.90 22.64 -13.84
N ALA A 183 -2.02 23.37 -13.14
CA ALA A 183 -2.29 24.76 -12.78
C ALA A 183 -2.48 25.66 -14.01
N GLN A 184 -1.65 25.46 -15.05
CA GLN A 184 -1.78 26.17 -16.33
C GLN A 184 -3.09 25.84 -17.05
N LEU A 185 -3.51 24.57 -17.06
CA LEU A 185 -4.78 24.14 -17.66
C LEU A 185 -5.97 24.78 -16.95
N ILE A 186 -6.00 24.76 -15.62
CA ILE A 186 -7.05 25.42 -14.83
C ILE A 186 -7.11 26.92 -15.14
N GLN A 187 -5.96 27.58 -15.26
CA GLN A 187 -5.92 29.00 -15.61
C GLN A 187 -6.42 29.26 -17.04
N SER A 188 -6.04 28.41 -18.00
CA SER A 188 -6.51 28.48 -19.39
C SER A 188 -8.03 28.30 -19.48
N GLU A 189 -8.58 27.32 -18.75
CA GLU A 189 -10.02 27.06 -18.70
C GLU A 189 -10.79 28.22 -18.06
N LYS A 190 -10.27 28.81 -16.97
CA LYS A 190 -10.83 30.03 -16.37
C LYS A 190 -10.86 31.19 -17.36
N MET A 191 -9.77 31.40 -18.11
CA MET A 191 -9.71 32.47 -19.11
C MET A 191 -10.66 32.23 -20.29
N ALA A 192 -10.80 30.98 -20.74
CA ALA A 192 -11.74 30.60 -21.78
C ALA A 192 -13.20 30.82 -21.33
N SER A 193 -13.54 30.36 -20.11
CA SER A 193 -14.86 30.57 -19.51
C SER A 193 -15.17 32.06 -19.33
N LEU A 194 -14.19 32.84 -18.86
CA LEU A 194 -14.33 34.29 -18.75
C LEU A 194 -14.56 34.95 -20.12
N GLY A 195 -13.88 34.49 -21.17
CA GLY A 195 -14.09 34.98 -22.54
C GLY A 195 -15.49 34.71 -23.07
N GLU A 196 -16.01 33.49 -22.88
CA GLU A 196 -17.38 33.11 -23.27
C GLU A 196 -18.43 33.92 -22.49
N LEU A 197 -18.23 34.09 -21.18
CA LEU A 197 -19.09 34.91 -20.32
C LEU A 197 -19.02 36.40 -20.69
N THR A 198 -17.86 36.93 -21.07
CA THR A 198 -17.69 38.36 -21.43
C THR A 198 -18.56 38.74 -22.62
N ALA A 199 -18.70 37.87 -23.63
CA ALA A 199 -19.57 38.12 -24.79
C ALA A 199 -21.06 38.12 -24.39
N GLY A 200 -21.48 37.21 -23.52
CA GLY A 200 -22.85 37.17 -22.99
C GLY A 200 -23.17 38.37 -22.09
N ILE A 201 -22.24 38.74 -21.22
CA ILE A 201 -22.35 39.89 -20.31
C ILE A 201 -22.41 41.20 -21.10
N ALA A 202 -21.59 41.37 -22.13
CA ALA A 202 -21.65 42.56 -22.98
C ALA A 202 -23.06 42.77 -23.58
N HIS A 203 -23.68 41.68 -24.05
CA HIS A 203 -25.06 41.71 -24.52
C HIS A 203 -26.08 41.95 -23.40
N GLU A 204 -25.87 41.39 -22.21
CA GLU A 204 -26.76 41.63 -21.07
C GLU A 204 -26.65 43.06 -20.50
N ILE A 205 -25.49 43.72 -20.62
CA ILE A 205 -25.27 45.14 -20.27
C ILE A 205 -25.86 46.06 -21.34
N GLN A 206 -25.74 45.71 -22.63
CA GLN A 206 -26.32 46.51 -23.71
C GLN A 206 -27.83 46.64 -23.58
N ASN A 207 -28.52 45.61 -23.09
CA ASN A 207 -29.98 45.64 -22.93
C ASN A 207 -30.49 46.78 -22.01
N PRO A 208 -30.08 46.89 -20.73
CA PRO A 208 -30.47 48.01 -19.88
C PRO A 208 -29.98 49.36 -20.41
N LEU A 209 -28.80 49.44 -21.02
CA LEU A 209 -28.32 50.69 -21.61
C LEU A 209 -29.21 51.18 -22.76
N ASN A 210 -29.71 50.27 -23.61
CA ASN A 210 -30.66 50.62 -24.65
C ASN A 210 -31.97 51.16 -24.07
N PHE A 211 -32.47 50.60 -22.97
CA PHE A 211 -33.64 51.16 -22.28
C PHE A 211 -33.36 52.54 -21.70
N VAL A 212 -32.20 52.74 -21.07
CA VAL A 212 -31.77 54.04 -20.54
C VAL A 212 -31.75 55.09 -21.65
N ASN A 213 -31.14 54.78 -22.79
CA ASN A 213 -31.06 55.69 -23.93
C ASN A 213 -32.44 56.01 -24.50
N ASN A 214 -33.26 54.99 -24.79
CA ASN A 214 -34.59 55.20 -25.37
C ASN A 214 -35.51 56.05 -24.48
N PHE A 215 -35.57 55.78 -23.16
CA PHE A 215 -36.38 56.58 -22.26
C PHE A 215 -35.82 58.00 -22.06
N SER A 216 -34.50 58.17 -22.18
CA SER A 216 -33.87 59.50 -22.13
C SER A 216 -34.20 60.32 -23.39
N GLU A 217 -34.22 59.70 -24.57
CA GLU A 217 -34.62 60.33 -25.83
C GLU A 217 -36.10 60.74 -25.79
N VAL A 218 -36.99 59.81 -25.41
CA VAL A 218 -38.42 60.12 -25.25
C VAL A 218 -38.66 61.22 -24.23
N ASN A 219 -37.90 61.26 -23.12
CA ASN A 219 -38.00 62.36 -22.17
C ASN A 219 -37.60 63.71 -22.76
N THR A 220 -36.66 63.75 -23.70
CA THR A 220 -36.29 64.99 -24.39
C THR A 220 -37.48 65.50 -25.19
N GLU A 221 -38.12 64.63 -25.98
CA GLU A 221 -39.31 64.98 -26.76
C GLU A 221 -40.48 65.43 -25.87
N LEU A 222 -40.75 64.71 -24.77
CA LEU A 222 -41.80 65.07 -23.82
C LEU A 222 -41.53 66.40 -23.10
N ILE A 223 -40.25 66.75 -22.88
CA ILE A 223 -39.88 68.05 -22.30
C ILE A 223 -40.14 69.17 -23.31
N ASP A 224 -39.78 68.97 -24.58
CA ASP A 224 -40.05 69.95 -25.65
C ASP A 224 -41.57 70.20 -25.80
N GLU A 225 -42.38 69.13 -25.81
CA GLU A 225 -43.85 69.22 -25.82
C GLU A 225 -44.40 69.92 -24.56
N LEU A 226 -43.82 69.63 -23.40
CA LEU A 226 -44.20 70.25 -22.14
C LEU A 226 -43.93 71.76 -22.15
N GLU A 227 -42.80 72.21 -22.72
CA GLU A 227 -42.48 73.63 -22.88
C GLU A 227 -43.48 74.35 -23.81
N GLU A 228 -43.91 73.70 -24.91
CA GLU A 228 -44.93 74.25 -25.79
C GLU A 228 -46.30 74.41 -25.10
N GLU A 229 -46.76 73.39 -24.37
CA GLU A 229 -48.06 73.42 -23.70
C GLU A 229 -48.10 74.40 -22.53
N ILE A 230 -46.95 74.64 -21.87
CA ILE A 230 -46.79 75.77 -20.92
C ILE A 230 -47.06 77.10 -21.64
N GLY A 231 -46.50 77.31 -22.83
CA GLY A 231 -46.71 78.51 -23.62
C GLY A 231 -48.17 78.73 -24.05
N LYS A 232 -48.94 77.63 -24.23
CA LYS A 232 -50.37 77.64 -24.58
C LYS A 232 -51.30 77.75 -23.37
N GLY A 233 -50.77 77.64 -22.14
CA GLY A 233 -51.55 77.70 -20.90
C GLY A 233 -52.35 76.43 -20.59
N ASN A 234 -52.05 75.31 -21.25
CA ASN A 234 -52.75 74.04 -21.10
C ASN A 234 -52.19 73.23 -19.91
N LEU A 235 -52.50 73.67 -18.70
CA LEU A 235 -51.92 73.14 -17.47
C LEU A 235 -52.25 71.66 -17.20
N ASP A 236 -53.36 71.16 -17.73
CA ASP A 236 -53.75 69.75 -17.58
C ASP A 236 -52.83 68.84 -18.40
N GLU A 237 -52.48 69.23 -19.63
CA GLU A 237 -51.54 68.50 -20.49
C GLU A 237 -50.12 68.55 -19.93
N VAL A 238 -49.67 69.71 -19.45
CA VAL A 238 -48.38 69.88 -18.77
C VAL A 238 -48.25 68.92 -17.58
N ARG A 239 -49.32 68.75 -16.79
CA ARG A 239 -49.32 67.82 -15.65
C ARG A 239 -49.26 66.36 -16.11
N SER A 240 -49.87 66.04 -17.24
CA SER A 240 -49.81 64.70 -17.84
C SER A 240 -48.40 64.38 -18.33
N LEU A 241 -47.80 65.25 -19.16
CA LEU A 241 -46.43 65.09 -19.67
C LEU A 241 -45.39 65.00 -18.55
N ALA A 242 -45.52 65.83 -17.51
CA ALA A 242 -44.65 65.77 -16.33
C ALA A 242 -44.74 64.43 -15.58
N LYS A 243 -45.93 63.79 -15.59
CA LYS A 243 -46.11 62.46 -15.01
C LYS A 243 -45.43 61.39 -15.85
N ASP A 244 -45.53 61.46 -17.17
CA ASP A 244 -44.91 60.50 -18.09
C ASP A 244 -43.38 60.59 -18.04
N ILE A 245 -42.83 61.81 -18.00
CA ILE A 245 -41.38 62.05 -17.78
C ILE A 245 -40.93 61.39 -16.47
N LYS A 246 -41.70 61.56 -15.40
CA LYS A 246 -41.40 60.95 -14.08
C LYS A 246 -41.47 59.43 -14.12
N GLU A 247 -42.37 58.84 -14.90
CA GLU A 247 -42.43 57.38 -15.07
C GLU A 247 -41.24 56.85 -15.88
N ASN A 248 -40.84 57.55 -16.94
CA ASN A 248 -39.65 57.22 -17.71
C ASN A 248 -38.36 57.33 -16.87
N GLU A 249 -38.23 58.35 -16.02
CA GLU A 249 -37.07 58.52 -15.12
C GLU A 249 -36.92 57.32 -14.18
N LYS A 250 -38.03 56.82 -13.61
CA LYS A 250 -38.03 55.59 -12.80
C LYS A 250 -37.51 54.38 -13.58
N LYS A 251 -37.90 54.24 -14.85
CA LYS A 251 -37.43 53.14 -15.72
C LYS A 251 -35.95 53.27 -16.03
N ILE A 252 -35.47 54.48 -16.34
CA ILE A 252 -34.03 54.78 -16.53
C ILE A 252 -33.23 54.35 -15.30
N ASN A 253 -33.66 54.76 -14.10
CA ASN A 253 -32.99 54.40 -12.86
C ASN A 253 -32.98 52.88 -12.62
N HIS A 254 -34.11 52.20 -12.85
CA HIS A 254 -34.21 50.75 -12.73
C HIS A 254 -33.23 50.02 -13.66
N HIS A 255 -33.19 50.40 -14.94
CA HIS A 255 -32.28 49.78 -15.91
C HIS A 255 -30.81 50.15 -15.64
N GLY A 256 -30.52 51.37 -15.22
CA GLY A 256 -29.17 51.79 -14.81
C GLY A 256 -28.63 50.97 -13.62
N LYS A 257 -29.43 50.75 -12.58
CA LYS A 257 -29.06 49.88 -11.44
C LYS A 257 -28.80 48.45 -11.87
N ARG A 258 -29.63 47.92 -12.77
CA ARG A 258 -29.43 46.58 -13.33
C ARG A 258 -28.11 46.47 -14.09
N ALA A 259 -27.70 47.49 -14.84
CA ALA A 259 -26.40 47.52 -15.51
C ALA A 259 -25.24 47.51 -14.49
N ASP A 260 -25.34 48.28 -13.40
CA ASP A 260 -24.34 48.30 -12.32
C ASP A 260 -24.18 46.94 -11.62
N GLU A 261 -25.28 46.25 -11.33
CA GLU A 261 -25.26 44.90 -10.74
C GLU A 261 -24.55 43.89 -11.63
N ILE A 262 -24.77 43.93 -12.94
CA ILE A 262 -24.10 43.05 -13.90
C ILE A 262 -22.59 43.30 -13.92
N VAL A 263 -22.15 44.57 -13.89
CA VAL A 263 -20.72 44.93 -13.86
C VAL A 263 -20.05 44.48 -12.56
N LYS A 264 -20.71 44.61 -11.41
CA LYS A 264 -20.20 44.15 -10.12
C LYS A 264 -19.98 42.64 -10.09
N GLY A 265 -20.95 41.85 -10.57
CA GLY A 265 -20.82 40.40 -10.67
C GLY A 265 -19.65 39.97 -11.57
N MET A 266 -19.43 40.68 -12.69
CA MET A 266 -18.30 40.42 -13.58
C MET A 266 -16.93 40.66 -12.90
N LEU A 267 -16.80 41.76 -12.14
CA LEU A 267 -15.55 42.12 -11.47
C LEU A 267 -15.19 41.15 -10.33
N GLN A 268 -16.16 40.58 -9.62
CA GLN A 268 -15.91 39.56 -8.60
C GLN A 268 -15.30 38.28 -9.21
N HIS A 269 -15.75 37.88 -10.40
CA HIS A 269 -15.25 36.69 -11.08
C HIS A 269 -13.87 36.87 -11.74
N SER A 270 -13.54 38.11 -12.11
CA SER A 270 -12.24 38.48 -12.71
C SER A 270 -11.11 38.61 -11.67
N ARG A 271 -11.44 38.82 -10.39
CA ARG A 271 -10.43 38.95 -9.33
C ARG A 271 -9.63 37.66 -9.17
N THR A 272 -8.32 37.79 -9.22
CA THR A 272 -7.40 36.74 -8.80
C THR A 272 -7.62 36.49 -7.31
N SER A 273 -8.18 35.34 -6.93
CA SER A 273 -8.33 35.00 -5.52
C SER A 273 -6.96 34.98 -4.87
N SER A 274 -6.75 35.69 -3.77
CA SER A 274 -5.48 35.72 -3.03
C SER A 274 -5.12 34.36 -2.39
N GLY A 275 -5.99 33.35 -2.50
CA GLY A 275 -5.82 32.03 -1.88
C GLY A 275 -5.97 32.06 -0.36
N VAL A 276 -6.27 33.22 0.23
CA VAL A 276 -6.52 33.38 1.66
C VAL A 276 -7.92 32.84 1.96
N LYS A 277 -7.99 31.88 2.89
CA LYS A 277 -9.29 31.35 3.35
C LYS A 277 -9.95 32.38 4.26
N GLU A 278 -11.21 32.68 3.97
CA GLU A 278 -12.04 33.55 4.78
C GLU A 278 -13.34 32.83 5.17
N PRO A 279 -13.97 33.18 6.31
CA PRO A 279 -15.30 32.69 6.64
C PRO A 279 -16.29 33.11 5.55
N THR A 280 -17.06 32.16 5.03
CA THR A 280 -17.99 32.39 3.91
C THR A 280 -19.34 31.76 4.21
N ASP A 281 -20.43 32.48 3.93
CA ASP A 281 -21.78 31.92 3.96
C ASP A 281 -22.01 31.08 2.70
N ILE A 282 -22.20 29.77 2.89
CA ILE A 282 -22.36 28.82 1.80
C ILE A 282 -23.69 29.05 1.06
N ASN A 283 -24.73 29.52 1.74
CA ASN A 283 -26.03 29.75 1.12
C ASN A 283 -25.97 30.96 0.18
N GLU A 284 -25.37 32.07 0.63
CA GLU A 284 -25.15 33.24 -0.23
C GLU A 284 -24.28 32.90 -1.44
N LEU A 285 -23.22 32.11 -1.23
CA LEU A 285 -22.33 31.67 -2.29
C LEU A 285 -23.05 30.78 -3.32
N ALA A 286 -23.87 29.84 -2.85
CA ALA A 286 -24.65 28.97 -3.72
C ALA A 286 -25.66 29.77 -4.55
N ASP A 287 -26.36 30.73 -3.94
CA ASP A 287 -27.31 31.60 -4.64
C ASP A 287 -26.62 32.47 -5.71
N GLU A 288 -25.44 33.00 -5.40
CA GLU A 288 -24.63 33.78 -6.35
C GLU A 288 -24.25 32.94 -7.57
N TYR A 289 -23.70 31.73 -7.36
CA TYR A 289 -23.31 30.84 -8.46
C TYR A 289 -24.52 30.28 -9.23
N LEU A 290 -25.66 30.06 -8.57
CA LEU A 290 -26.89 29.63 -9.21
C LEU A 290 -27.41 30.70 -10.17
N ARG A 291 -27.40 31.98 -9.75
CA ARG A 291 -27.75 33.11 -10.62
C ARG A 291 -26.81 33.22 -11.81
N LEU A 292 -25.49 33.09 -11.59
CA LEU A 292 -24.49 33.10 -12.64
C LEU A 292 -24.72 31.98 -13.67
N ALA A 293 -24.94 30.74 -13.21
CA ALA A 293 -25.23 29.61 -14.08
C ALA A 293 -26.52 29.82 -14.88
N TYR A 294 -27.56 30.39 -14.24
CA TYR A 294 -28.82 30.73 -14.88
C TYR A 294 -28.63 31.75 -16.02
N HIS A 295 -27.86 32.82 -15.77
CA HIS A 295 -27.53 33.83 -16.78
C HIS A 295 -26.67 33.24 -17.91
N GLY A 296 -25.66 32.42 -17.58
CA GLY A 296 -24.83 31.73 -18.57
C GLY A 296 -25.65 30.80 -19.49
N LEU A 297 -26.63 30.08 -18.92
CA LEU A 297 -27.55 29.24 -19.69
C LEU A 297 -28.49 30.08 -20.58
N ARG A 298 -29.02 31.20 -20.08
CA ARG A 298 -29.84 32.11 -20.90
C ARG A 298 -29.08 32.80 -22.03
N ALA A 299 -27.78 33.02 -21.87
CA ALA A 299 -26.92 33.53 -22.94
C ALA A 299 -26.78 32.52 -24.09
N LYS A 300 -26.72 31.22 -23.78
CA LYS A 300 -26.70 30.13 -24.78
C LYS A 300 -28.09 29.84 -25.36
N ASP A 301 -29.12 29.85 -24.52
CA ASP A 301 -30.51 29.58 -24.90
C ASP A 301 -31.45 30.63 -24.30
N LYS A 302 -31.89 31.56 -25.13
CA LYS A 302 -32.77 32.67 -24.72
C LYS A 302 -34.15 32.20 -24.21
N THR A 303 -34.55 30.96 -24.53
CA THR A 303 -35.84 30.37 -24.12
C THR A 303 -35.78 29.70 -22.76
N PHE A 304 -34.58 29.51 -22.20
CA PHE A 304 -34.39 28.92 -20.89
C PHE A 304 -34.98 29.79 -19.78
N ASN A 305 -35.84 29.20 -18.97
CA ASN A 305 -36.52 29.86 -17.85
C ASN A 305 -36.68 28.83 -16.72
N SER A 306 -36.24 29.16 -15.51
CA SER A 306 -36.26 28.27 -14.34
C SER A 306 -36.74 29.05 -13.12
N LYS A 307 -37.52 28.41 -12.25
CA LYS A 307 -37.84 28.99 -10.94
C LYS A 307 -36.65 28.78 -10.02
N MET A 308 -35.99 29.87 -9.64
CA MET A 308 -35.09 29.88 -8.48
C MET A 308 -35.91 29.73 -7.20
#